data_AF-A0A6A4UDR7-F1
#
_entry.id   AF-A0A6A4UDR7-F1
#
_cell.length_a   1.000
_cell.length_b   1.000
_cell.length_c   1.000
_cell.angle_alpha   90.00
_cell.angle_beta   90.00
_cell.angle_gamma   90.00
#
_symmetry.space_group_name_H-M   'P 1'
#
loop_
_entity.id
_entity.type
_entity.pdbx_description
1 polymer ?
#
loop_
_entity_poly.entity_id
_entity_poly.type
_entity_poly.pdbx_seq_one_letter_code
_entity_poly.pdbx_strand_id
1 'polypeptide(L)'
;MIGFFEEKEGVKSSMRLMSFLLLLFMFVFDFGFMVGQIQLGKVPQLDMNFIIMNFVFLIGVFAPKYLQKIAELKLGKPNES
;
A
#
# COMPACT_ATOMS: atom_id res chain seq x y z
N MET A 1 -7.66 23.33 -11.32
CA MET A 1 -8.01 21.92 -11.02
C MET A 1 -6.87 21.36 -10.20
N ILE A 2 -7.14 20.94 -8.97
CA ILE A 2 -6.14 20.35 -8.07
C ILE A 2 -5.77 18.98 -8.65
N GLY A 3 -4.47 18.69 -8.81
CA GLY A 3 -4.00 17.41 -9.37
C GLY A 3 -4.39 16.22 -8.49
N PHE A 4 -4.57 15.03 -9.07
CA PHE A 4 -4.95 13.80 -8.33
C PHE A 4 -4.00 13.50 -7.15
N PHE A 5 -2.72 13.82 -7.31
CA PHE A 5 -1.67 13.67 -6.30
C PHE A 5 -1.43 14.91 -5.45
N GLU A 6 -2.27 15.94 -5.52
CA GLU A 6 -2.12 17.18 -4.76
C GLU A 6 -3.14 17.28 -3.62
N GLU A 7 -2.66 17.58 -2.42
CA GLU A 7 -3.50 17.81 -1.23
C GLU A 7 -4.01 19.26 -1.17
N LYS A 8 -3.22 20.21 -1.69
CA LYS A 8 -3.51 21.64 -1.93
C LYS A 8 -2.71 22.10 -3.17
N GLU A 9 -3.02 23.24 -3.77
CA GLU A 9 -2.23 23.77 -4.90
C GLU A 9 -0.73 23.79 -4.56
N GLY A 10 0.07 23.05 -5.34
CA GLY A 10 1.52 22.93 -5.17
C GLY A 10 1.98 21.97 -4.05
N VAL A 11 1.08 21.40 -3.23
CA VAL A 11 1.42 20.46 -2.15
C VAL A 11 1.13 19.03 -2.61
N LYS A 12 2.21 18.29 -2.94
CA LYS A 12 2.11 16.87 -3.31
C LYS A 12 1.73 16.01 -2.10
N SER A 13 0.64 15.26 -2.21
CA SER A 13 0.21 14.29 -1.22
C SER A 13 0.95 12.98 -1.40
N SER A 14 2.00 12.78 -0.61
CA SER A 14 2.73 11.50 -0.52
C SER A 14 1.81 10.34 -0.09
N MET A 15 0.65 10.65 0.51
CA MET A 15 -0.35 9.65 0.88
C MET A 15 -1.13 9.10 -0.30
N ARG A 16 -1.64 9.97 -1.16
CA ARG A 16 -2.35 9.53 -2.37
C ARG A 16 -1.41 8.80 -3.32
N LEU A 17 -0.17 9.29 -3.44
CA LEU A 17 0.85 8.65 -4.27
C LEU A 17 1.17 7.23 -3.78
N MET A 18 1.45 7.04 -2.48
CA MET A 18 1.76 5.70 -1.97
C MET A 18 0.57 4.74 -2.03
N SER A 19 -0.65 5.21 -1.77
CA SER A 19 -1.85 4.37 -1.95
C SER A 19 -2.02 3.93 -3.40
N PHE A 20 -1.75 4.80 -4.37
CA PHE A 20 -1.81 4.46 -5.79
C PHE A 20 -0.71 3.47 -6.20
N LEU A 21 0.53 3.69 -5.76
CA LEU A 21 1.64 2.76 -6.00
C LEU A 21 1.37 1.38 -5.39
N LEU A 22 0.81 1.34 -4.18
CA LEU A 22 0.44 0.08 -3.52
C LEU A 22 -0.58 -0.71 -4.36
N LEU A 23 -1.62 -0.01 -4.83
CA LEU A 23 -2.69 -0.62 -5.60
C LEU A 23 -2.18 -1.14 -6.95
N LEU A 24 -1.29 -0.38 -7.60
CA LEU A 24 -0.60 -0.81 -8.81
C LEU A 24 0.30 -2.03 -8.56
N PHE A 25 1.07 -2.02 -7.47
CA PHE A 25 1.95 -3.13 -7.10
C PHE A 25 1.16 -4.41 -6.83
N MET A 26 0.06 -4.33 -6.06
CA MET A 26 -0.84 -5.46 -5.80
C MET A 26 -1.41 -6.03 -7.10
N PHE A 27 -1.87 -5.17 -8.01
CA PHE A 27 -2.40 -5.61 -9.29
C PHE A 27 -1.35 -6.34 -10.15
N VAL A 28 -0.14 -5.79 -10.24
CA VAL A 28 0.96 -6.42 -10.99
C VAL A 28 1.39 -7.74 -10.35
N PHE A 29 1.43 -7.79 -9.01
CA PHE A 29 1.79 -8.99 -8.27
C PHE A 29 0.77 -10.11 -8.46
N ASP A 30 -0.52 -9.82 -8.29
CA ASP A 30 -1.61 -10.78 -8.46
C ASP A 30 -1.69 -11.27 -9.92
N PHE A 31 -1.55 -10.36 -10.88
CA PHE A 31 -1.53 -10.70 -12.29
C PHE A 31 -0.31 -11.58 -12.64
N GLY A 32 0.88 -11.22 -12.16
CA GLY A 32 2.10 -12.00 -12.35
C GLY A 32 1.99 -13.40 -11.75
N PHE A 33 1.41 -13.52 -10.55
CA PHE A 33 1.16 -14.80 -9.92
C PHE A 33 0.19 -15.66 -10.73
N MET A 34 -0.91 -15.07 -11.23
CA MET A 34 -1.89 -15.77 -12.06
C MET A 34 -1.27 -16.27 -13.38
N VAL A 35 -0.53 -15.41 -14.09
CA VAL A 35 0.16 -15.77 -15.33
C VAL A 35 1.21 -16.85 -15.09
N GLY A 36 1.96 -16.75 -13.98
CA GLY A 36 2.95 -17.76 -13.59
C GLY A 36 2.32 -19.13 -13.33
N GLN A 37 1.15 -19.20 -12.68
CA GLN A 37 0.44 -20.48 -12.50
C GLN A 37 -0.03 -21.07 -13.84
N ILE A 38 -0.55 -20.24 -14.73
CA ILE A 38 -1.01 -20.67 -16.06
C ILE A 38 0.17 -21.20 -16.90
N GLN A 39 1.33 -20.52 -16.88
CA GLN A 39 2.54 -20.98 -17.58
C GLN A 39 3.07 -22.31 -17.04
N LEU A 40 2.90 -22.57 -15.74
CA LEU A 40 3.25 -23.85 -15.11
C LEU A 40 2.22 -24.97 -15.37
N GLY A 41 1.21 -24.72 -16.21
CA GLY A 41 0.15 -25.68 -16.53
C GLY A 41 -0.78 -25.99 -15.36
N LYS A 42 -0.78 -25.16 -14.32
CA LYS A 42 -1.66 -25.30 -13.16
C LYS A 42 -2.93 -24.50 -13.38
N VAL A 43 -4.06 -25.05 -12.95
CA VAL A 43 -5.30 -24.27 -12.83
C VAL A 43 -5.07 -23.21 -11.75
N PRO A 44 -5.30 -21.92 -12.01
CA PRO A 44 -5.11 -20.87 -11.02
C PRO A 44 -6.04 -21.10 -9.84
N GLN A 45 -5.49 -21.61 -8.74
CA GLN A 45 -6.22 -21.83 -7.50
C GLN A 45 -5.89 -20.68 -6.56
N LEU A 46 -6.91 -19.88 -6.25
CA LEU A 46 -6.86 -18.89 -5.17
C LEU A 46 -6.96 -19.63 -3.84
N ASP A 47 -5.83 -20.15 -3.38
CA ASP A 47 -5.72 -20.79 -2.08
C ASP A 47 -5.84 -19.74 -0.96
N MET A 48 -6.32 -20.17 0.21
CA MET A 48 -6.44 -19.32 1.40
C MET A 48 -5.09 -18.70 1.78
N ASN A 49 -3.99 -19.43 1.55
CA ASN A 49 -2.64 -18.94 1.75
C ASN A 49 -2.30 -17.71 0.89
N PHE A 50 -2.79 -17.66 -0.36
CA PHE A 50 -2.57 -16.52 -1.26
C PHE A 50 -3.34 -15.28 -0.77
N ILE A 51 -4.57 -15.47 -0.29
CA ILE A 51 -5.38 -14.40 0.29
C ILE A 51 -4.70 -13.84 1.55
N ILE A 52 -4.25 -14.73 2.45
CA ILE A 52 -3.56 -14.32 3.68
C ILE A 52 -2.27 -13.56 3.35
N MET A 53 -1.48 -14.04 2.38
CA MET A 53 -0.25 -13.35 1.96
C MET A 53 -0.55 -11.93 1.44
N ASN A 54 -1.59 -11.76 0.63
CA ASN A 54 -2.03 -10.45 0.14
C ASN A 54 -2.43 -9.51 1.30
N PHE A 55 -3.17 -10.01 2.29
CA PHE A 55 -3.50 -9.22 3.49
C PHE A 55 -2.26 -8.82 4.29
N VAL A 56 -1.27 -9.72 4.44
CA VAL A 56 -0.02 -9.42 5.13
C VAL A 56 0.79 -8.36 4.39
N PHE A 57 0.86 -8.41 3.06
CA PHE A 57 1.48 -7.36 2.25
C PHE A 57 0.76 -6.02 2.41
N LEU A 58 -0.57 -6.02 2.37
CA LEU A 58 -1.37 -4.82 2.57
C LEU A 58 -1.07 -4.18 3.94
N ILE A 59 -1.15 -4.96 5.01
CA ILE A 59 -0.84 -4.51 6.37
C ILE A 59 0.61 -4.06 6.48
N GLY A 60 1.56 -4.82 5.91
CA GLY A 60 2.99 -4.55 5.98
C GLY A 60 3.39 -3.23 5.33
N VAL A 61 2.71 -2.80 4.26
CA VAL A 61 3.00 -1.48 3.67
C VAL A 61 2.32 -0.34 4.43
N PHE A 62 1.15 -0.56 5.03
CA PHE A 62 0.50 0.46 5.86
C PHE A 62 1.11 0.59 7.25
N ALA A 63 1.70 -0.48 7.80
CA ALA A 63 2.29 -0.54 9.14
C ALA A 63 3.39 0.51 9.41
N PRO A 64 4.44 0.67 8.57
CA PRO A 64 5.50 1.65 8.84
C PRO A 64 4.96 3.08 8.83
N LYS A 65 3.96 3.36 7.98
CA LYS A 65 3.33 4.67 7.91
C LYS A 65 2.42 4.95 9.11
N TYR A 66 1.71 3.93 9.59
CA TYR A 66 0.92 4.03 10.81
C TYR A 66 1.81 4.21 12.04
N LEU A 67 2.94 3.48 12.11
CA LEU A 67 3.97 3.66 13.13
C LEU A 67 4.60 5.05 13.08
N GLN A 68 4.89 5.58 11.89
CA GLN A 68 5.40 6.94 11.73
C GLN A 68 4.39 7.97 12.27
N LYS A 69 3.11 7.82 11.94
CA LYS A 69 2.06 8.73 12.44
C LYS A 69 1.86 8.61 13.97
N ILE A 70 1.98 7.42 14.54
CA ILE A 70 1.98 7.21 15.99
C ILE A 70 3.21 7.86 16.63
N ALA A 71 4.38 7.73 16.01
CA ALA A 71 5.61 8.34 16.49
C ALA A 71 5.50 9.87 16.46
N GLU A 72 4.98 10.45 15.37
CA GLU A 72 4.69 11.89 15.26
C GLU A 72 3.69 12.36 16.33
N LEU A 73 2.64 11.58 16.62
CA LEU A 73 1.66 11.91 17.67
C LEU A 73 2.23 11.79 19.10
N LYS A 74 3.16 10.86 19.33
CA LYS A 74 3.80 10.67 20.64
C LYS A 74 4.98 11.63 20.87
N LEU A 75 5.72 12.00 19.83
CA LEU A 75 6.84 12.93 19.88
C LEU A 75 6.40 14.38 19.65
N GLY A 76 5.20 14.61 19.10
CA GLY A 76 4.62 15.91 18.77
C GLY A 76 3.64 16.43 19.82
N LYS A 77 4.14 16.74 21.01
CA LYS A 77 3.71 17.92 21.77
C LYS A 77 4.97 18.68 22.22
N PRO A 78 5.60 19.47 21.35
CA PRO A 78 6.53 20.48 21.84
C PRO A 78 5.69 21.54 22.56
N ASN A 79 5.78 21.53 23.90
CA ASN A 79 5.54 22.63 24.83
C ASN A 79 4.79 23.85 24.27
N GLU A 80 3.50 23.97 24.61
CA GLU A 80 2.91 25.28 24.87
C GLU A 80 3.47 25.73 26.24
N SER A 81 4.51 26.56 26.23
CA SER A 81 5.05 27.29 27.38
C SER A 81 5.45 28.69 26.94
#